data_AF-A0A375HXL9-F1
#
_entry.id   AF-A0A375HXL9-F1
#
_cell.length_a   1.000
_cell.length_b   1.000
_cell.length_c   1.000
_cell.angle_alpha   90.00
_cell.angle_beta   90.00
_cell.angle_gamma   90.00
#
_symmetry.space_group_name_H-M   'P 1'
#
loop_
_entity.id
_entity.type
_entity.pdbx_description
1 polymer ?
#
loop_
_entity_poly.entity_id
_entity_poly.type
_entity_poly.pdbx_seq_one_letter_code
_entity_poly.pdbx_strand_id
1 'polypeptide(L)' 'MTAIDTIATQASTIRHETTTIPSAIVGTLVAGALVAASILMIIVGLATTTTAMMLTGTLVFSAATLLSVYTGINALAQN' A
#
# COMPACT_ATOMS: atom_id res chain seq x y z
N MET A 1 -26.14 -6.36 29.98
CA MET A 1 -25.07 -5.84 29.10
C MET A 1 -25.37 -4.37 28.84
N THR A 2 -24.50 -3.48 29.28
CA THR A 2 -24.63 -2.03 29.10
C THR A 2 -24.00 -1.59 27.77
N ALA A 3 -24.30 -0.37 27.31
CA ALA A 3 -23.64 0.19 26.12
C ALA A 3 -22.11 0.25 26.30
N ILE A 4 -21.64 0.45 27.53
CA ILE A 4 -20.22 0.46 27.90
C ILE A 4 -19.61 -0.93 27.74
N ASP A 5 -20.29 -1.99 28.18
CA ASP A 5 -19.84 -3.37 27.98
C ASP A 5 -19.71 -3.73 26.50
N THR A 6 -20.62 -3.20 25.67
CA THR A 6 -20.62 -3.42 24.22
C THR A 6 -19.41 -2.75 23.55
N ILE A 7 -19.09 -1.52 23.94
CA ILE A 7 -17.93 -0.77 23.42
C ILE A 7 -16.62 -1.42 23.87
N ALA A 8 -16.53 -1.83 25.14
CA ALA A 8 -15.34 -2.50 25.67
C ALA A 8 -15.06 -3.82 24.93
N THR A 9 -16.12 -4.58 24.63
CA THR A 9 -16.02 -5.82 23.85
C THR A 9 -15.57 -5.55 22.43
N GLN A 10 -16.20 -4.60 21.72
CA GLN A 10 -15.81 -4.25 20.35
C GLN A 10 -14.38 -3.70 20.26
N ALA A 11 -13.98 -2.84 21.18
CA ALA A 11 -12.61 -2.31 21.23
C ALA A 11 -11.58 -3.42 21.49
N SER A 12 -11.90 -4.39 22.35
CA SER A 12 -11.06 -5.56 22.58
C SER A 12 -10.95 -6.43 21.34
N THR A 13 -12.06 -6.66 20.62
CA THR A 13 -12.09 -7.41 19.36
C THR A 13 -11.24 -6.71 18.30
N ILE A 14 -11.43 -5.40 18.08
CA ILE A 14 -10.65 -4.62 17.12
C ILE A 14 -9.17 -4.65 17.47
N ARG A 15 -8.82 -4.50 18.76
CA ARG A 15 -7.43 -4.57 19.24
C ARG A 15 -6.83 -5.95 18.98
N HIS A 16 -7.59 -7.01 19.23
CA HIS A 16 -7.15 -8.36 18.96
C HIS A 16 -6.92 -8.58 17.46
N GLU A 17 -7.88 -8.20 16.62
CA GLU A 17 -7.79 -8.30 15.16
C GLU A 17 -6.62 -7.49 14.59
N THR A 18 -6.42 -6.25 15.05
CA THR A 18 -5.26 -5.44 14.61
C THR A 18 -3.92 -5.97 15.10
N THR A 19 -3.84 -6.60 16.28
CA THR A 19 -2.62 -7.26 16.75
C THR A 19 -2.28 -8.54 16.00
N THR A 20 -3.26 -9.15 15.31
CA THR A 20 -3.04 -10.35 14.48
C THR A 20 -2.55 -10.04 13.08
N ILE A 21 -2.60 -8.77 12.64
CA ILE A 21 -2.03 -8.37 11.35
C ILE A 21 -0.50 -8.41 11.47
N PRO A 22 0.20 -9.26 10.70
CA PRO A 22 1.66 -9.32 10.73
C PRO A 22 2.26 -7.95 10.42
N SER A 23 3.19 -7.49 11.25
CA SER A 23 3.87 -6.19 11.06
C SER A 23 4.59 -6.09 9.71
N ALA A 24 5.00 -7.22 9.14
CA ALA A 24 5.56 -7.31 7.80
C ALA A 24 4.54 -6.95 6.70
N ILE A 25 3.26 -7.31 6.86
CA ILE A 25 2.17 -6.95 5.95
C ILE A 25 1.89 -5.45 6.03
N VAL A 26 1.85 -4.88 7.24
CA VAL A 26 1.68 -3.43 7.43
C VAL A 26 2.84 -2.64 6.82
N GLY A 27 4.08 -3.09 7.07
CA GLY A 27 5.28 -2.45 6.53
C GLY A 27 5.34 -2.48 5.00
N THR A 28 4.96 -3.59 4.39
CA THR A 28 4.94 -3.75 2.92
C THR A 28 3.81 -2.94 2.26
N LEU A 29 2.63 -2.86 2.87
CA LEU A 29 1.54 -1.98 2.42
C LEU A 29 1.93 -0.51 2.44
N VAL A 30 2.53 -0.05 3.54
CA VAL A 30 2.97 1.36 3.69
C VAL A 30 4.09 1.68 2.69
N ALA A 31 5.08 0.80 2.55
CA ALA A 31 6.15 0.97 1.56
C ALA A 31 5.60 0.98 0.12
N GLY A 32 4.65 0.09 -0.19
CA GLY A 32 3.98 0.05 -1.49
C GLY A 32 3.21 1.33 -1.81
N ALA A 33 2.47 1.86 -0.84
CA ALA A 33 1.74 3.11 -0.98
C ALA A 33 2.67 4.32 -1.22
N LEU A 34 3.80 4.39 -0.50
CA LEU A 34 4.81 5.44 -0.68
C LEU A 34 5.47 5.38 -2.07
N VAL A 35 5.77 4.18 -2.55
CA VAL A 35 6.33 3.96 -3.89
C VAL A 35 5.33 4.37 -4.97
N ALA A 36 4.06 3.97 -4.84
CA ALA A 36 3.00 4.36 -5.78
C ALA A 36 2.75 5.88 -5.81
N ALA A 37 2.76 6.54 -4.65
CA ALA A 37 2.62 7.99 -4.55
C ALA A 37 3.81 8.72 -5.19
N SER A 38 5.02 8.22 -4.99
CA SER A 38 6.25 8.78 -5.60
C SER A 38 6.22 8.66 -7.12
N ILE A 39 5.78 7.51 -7.62
CA ILE A 39 5.56 7.24 -9.04
C ILE A 39 4.56 8.24 -9.65
N LEU A 40 3.43 8.47 -8.99
CA LEU A 40 2.40 9.41 -9.43
C LEU A 40 2.96 10.85 -9.53
N MET A 41 3.73 11.28 -8.54
CA MET A 41 4.39 12.59 -8.56
C MET A 41 5.36 12.73 -9.74
N ILE A 42 6.13 11.67 -10.04
CA ILE A 42 7.05 11.67 -11.18
C ILE A 42 6.26 11.73 -12.50
N ILE A 43 5.22 10.92 -12.66
CA ILE A 43 4.38 10.92 -13.88
C ILE A 43 3.75 12.30 -14.10
N VAL A 44 3.17 12.91 -13.07
CA VAL A 44 2.55 14.25 -13.15
C VAL A 44 3.59 15.32 -13.50
N GLY A 45 4.75 15.30 -12.85
CA GLY A 45 5.84 16.23 -13.15
C GLY A 45 6.40 16.07 -14.56
N LEU A 46 6.47 14.84 -15.08
CA LEU A 46 7.01 14.55 -16.40
C LEU A 46 6.00 14.82 -17.53
N ALA A 47 4.70 14.62 -17.27
CA ALA A 47 3.62 14.92 -18.20
C ALA A 47 3.50 16.42 -18.51
N THR A 48 3.99 17.30 -17.63
CA THR A 48 3.97 18.75 -17.83
C THR A 48 5.22 19.30 -18.53
N THR A 49 6.27 18.49 -18.72
CA THR A 49 7.61 19.00 -19.10
C THR A 49 8.34 18.23 -20.22
N THR A 50 7.87 17.05 -20.68
CA THR A 50 8.64 16.18 -21.59
C THR A 50 7.86 15.64 -22.80
N THR A 51 8.60 15.09 -23.78
CA THR A 51 8.05 14.42 -24.97
C THR A 51 7.44 13.05 -24.61
N ALA A 52 6.42 12.62 -25.36
CA ALA A 52 5.62 11.41 -25.08
C ALA A 52 6.43 10.12 -24.85
N MET A 53 7.66 10.03 -25.39
CA MET A 53 8.56 8.89 -25.20
C MET A 53 9.09 8.79 -23.75
N MET A 54 9.40 9.92 -23.10
CA MET A 54 9.86 9.95 -21.71
C MET A 54 8.74 9.61 -20.72
N LEU A 55 7.52 10.07 -21.01
CA LEU A 55 6.32 9.70 -20.25
C LEU A 55 6.07 8.18 -20.33
N THR A 56 6.21 7.59 -21.51
CA THR A 56 6.01 6.14 -21.73
C THR A 56 7.01 5.30 -20.94
N GLY A 57 8.30 5.63 -20.98
CA GLY A 57 9.33 4.91 -20.20
C GLY A 57 9.07 4.97 -18.69
N THR A 58 8.60 6.12 -18.21
CA THR A 58 8.26 6.34 -16.81
C THR A 58 7.04 5.53 -16.38
N LEU A 59 6.01 5.44 -17.23
CA LEU A 59 4.82 4.61 -16.99
C LEU A 59 5.18 3.12 -16.95
N VAL A 60 6.06 2.65 -17.84
CA VAL A 60 6.50 1.25 -17.87
C VAL A 60 7.29 0.89 -16.60
N PHE A 61 8.24 1.73 -16.19
CA PHE A 61 9.00 1.53 -14.95
C PHE A 61 8.09 1.53 -13.71
N SER A 62 7.11 2.44 -13.71
CA SER A 62 6.11 2.54 -12.66
C SER A 62 5.24 1.29 -12.54
N ALA A 63 4.75 0.78 -13.67
CA ALA A 63 3.95 -0.44 -13.72
C ALA A 63 4.74 -1.66 -13.23
N ALA A 64 6.01 -1.79 -13.61
CA ALA A 64 6.88 -2.87 -13.15
C ALA A 64 7.10 -2.82 -11.63
N THR A 65 7.27 -1.62 -11.08
CA THR A 65 7.47 -1.41 -9.65
C THR A 65 6.20 -1.76 -8.85
N LEU A 66 5.03 -1.30 -9.31
CA LEU A 66 3.72 -1.64 -8.72
C LEU A 66 3.45 -3.15 -8.77
N LEU A 67 3.77 -3.82 -9.88
CA LEU A 67 3.63 -5.26 -10.01
C LEU A 67 4.55 -6.00 -9.03
N SER A 68 5.80 -5.55 -8.87
CA SER A 68 6.75 -6.15 -7.93
C SER A 68 6.26 -6.03 -6.48
N VAL A 69 5.75 -4.85 -6.09
CA VAL A 69 5.13 -4.64 -4.77
C VAL A 69 3.93 -5.56 -4.56
N TYR A 70 3.03 -5.64 -5.54
CA TYR A 70 1.86 -6.54 -5.49
C TYR A 70 2.29 -8.01 -5.31
N THR A 71 3.26 -8.48 -6.09
CA THR A 71 3.77 -9.85 -5.96
C THR A 71 4.44 -10.11 -4.62
N GLY A 72 5.17 -9.12 -4.07
CA GLY A 72 5.76 -9.20 -2.75
C GLY A 72 4.70 -9.33 -1.66
N ILE A 73 3.70 -8.45 -1.65
CA ILE A 73 2.57 -8.53 -0.70
C ILE A 73 1.87 -9.88 -0.80
N ASN A 74 1.61 -10.38 -2.01
CA ASN A 74 0.93 -11.66 -2.20
C ASN A 74 1.78 -12.86 -1.72
N ALA A 75 3.10 -12.79 -1.88
CA ALA A 75 4.01 -13.81 -1.33
C ALA A 75 4.07 -13.78 0.21
N LEU A 76 4.02 -12.59 0.82
CA LEU A 76 3.93 -12.47 2.28
C LEU A 76 2.58 -12.96 2.82
N ALA A 77 1.48 -12.76 2.09
CA ALA A 77 0.16 -13.24 2.48
C ALA A 77 -0.01 -14.77 2.39
N GLN A 78 0.90 -15.46 1.68
CA GLN A 78 0.89 -16.91 1.49
C GLN A 78 1.85 -17.67 2.45
N ASN A 79 2.60 -16.96 3.31
CA ASN A 79 3.43 -17.53 4.38
C ASN A 79 2.74 -17.39 5.74
#